data_AF-A0A8C7L715-F1
#
_entry.id   AF-A0A8C7L715-F1
#
_cell.length_a   1.000
_cell.length_b   1.000
_cell.length_c   1.000
_cell.angle_alpha   90.00
_cell.angle_beta   90.00
_cell.angle_gamma   90.00
#
_symmetry.space_group_name_H-M   'P 1'
#
loop_
_entity.id
_entity.type
_entity.pdbx_description
1 polymer ?
#
loop_
_entity_poly.entity_id
_entity_poly.type
_entity_poly.pdbx_seq_one_letter_code
_entity_poly.pdbx_strand_id
1 'polypeptide(L)'
;MNSSGFMCFLRRSLLQLECRIIEATGLDRQFAPALAVHGPSILPHPHDEQEVPSEPSFLDNVFWMAAPKKRRTIEINRTRRRDPSFMLKVKTNIEPCVECGHLKQKHILCGFCYEKIRKETALIRGQIKSMEGRPLNTPAQETLVLYDSESPWESDKDKRIVERNRKRPSWFSIY
;
A
#
# COMPACT_ATOMS: atom_id res chain seq x y z
N MET A 1 -24.88 -36.29 40.51
CA MET A 1 -24.36 -36.03 39.15
C MET A 1 -23.95 -34.57 39.10
N ASN A 2 -22.66 -34.29 38.89
CA ASN A 2 -22.09 -32.94 39.06
C ASN A 2 -22.57 -31.99 37.95
N SER A 3 -23.50 -31.10 38.31
CA SER A 3 -24.09 -30.06 37.46
C SER A 3 -23.04 -29.15 36.81
N SER A 4 -21.89 -28.96 37.46
CA SER A 4 -20.75 -28.21 36.94
C SER A 4 -20.12 -28.84 35.69
N GLY A 5 -20.04 -30.17 35.64
CA GLY A 5 -19.50 -30.89 34.49
C GLY A 5 -20.37 -30.69 33.25
N PHE A 6 -21.68 -30.83 33.41
CA PHE A 6 -22.65 -30.62 32.34
C PHE A 6 -22.61 -29.19 31.79
N MET A 7 -22.45 -28.19 32.66
CA MET A 7 -22.33 -26.80 32.23
C MET A 7 -21.03 -26.51 31.49
N CYS A 8 -19.91 -27.12 31.90
CA CYS A 8 -18.65 -27.04 31.16
C CYS A 8 -18.74 -27.70 29.78
N PHE A 9 -19.43 -28.84 29.67
CA PHE A 9 -19.66 -29.50 28.38
C PHE A 9 -20.51 -28.65 27.44
N LEU A 10 -21.62 -28.09 27.94
CA LEU A 10 -22.47 -27.19 27.15
C LEU A 10 -21.69 -25.96 26.68
N ARG A 11 -20.94 -25.31 27.56
CA ARG A 11 -20.10 -24.16 27.20
C ARG A 11 -19.09 -24.51 26.11
N ARG A 12 -18.43 -25.67 26.21
CA ARG A 12 -17.45 -26.11 25.21
C ARG A 12 -18.10 -26.43 23.87
N SER A 13 -19.30 -27.01 23.88
CA SER A 13 -20.06 -27.31 22.66
C SER A 13 -20.54 -26.05 21.94
N LEU A 14 -20.98 -25.04 22.68
CA LEU A 14 -21.44 -23.76 22.13
C LEU A 14 -20.30 -22.98 21.49
N LEU A 15 -19.12 -22.93 22.15
CA LEU A 15 -17.92 -22.31 21.58
C LEU A 15 -17.48 -23.00 20.28
N GLN A 16 -17.57 -24.33 20.21
CA GLN A 16 -17.23 -25.07 18.99
C GLN A 16 -18.21 -24.80 17.85
N LEU A 17 -19.51 -24.69 18.14
CA LEU A 17 -20.52 -24.32 17.14
C LEU A 17 -20.28 -22.91 16.61
N GLU A 18 -19.98 -21.95 17.48
CA GLU A 18 -19.68 -20.56 17.10
C GLU A 18 -18.48 -20.48 16.15
N CYS A 19 -17.36 -21.13 16.48
CA CYS A 19 -16.19 -21.16 15.60
C CYS A 19 -16.52 -21.75 14.22
N ARG A 20 -17.33 -22.82 14.16
CA ARG A 20 -17.71 -23.47 12.89
C ARG A 20 -18.64 -22.61 12.05
N ILE A 21 -19.54 -21.85 12.68
CA ILE A 21 -20.41 -20.90 11.98
C ILE A 21 -19.59 -19.75 11.38
N ILE A 22 -18.60 -19.23 12.11
CA ILE A 22 -17.71 -18.16 11.62
C ILE A 22 -16.88 -18.65 10.41
N GLU A 23 -16.30 -19.86 10.50
CA GLU A 23 -15.58 -20.48 9.38
C GLU A 23 -16.48 -20.70 8.15
N ALA A 24 -17.73 -21.15 8.36
CA ALA A 24 -18.67 -21.45 7.27
C ALA A 24 -19.24 -20.20 6.59
N THR A 25 -19.40 -19.10 7.33
CA THR A 25 -19.98 -17.85 6.83
C THR A 25 -18.95 -16.95 6.12
N GLY A 26 -17.65 -17.29 6.19
CA GLY A 26 -16.60 -16.56 5.47
C GLY A 26 -16.39 -15.11 5.96
N LEU A 27 -16.95 -14.77 7.12
CA LEU A 27 -16.82 -13.45 7.77
C LEU A 27 -15.38 -13.15 8.22
N ASP A 28 -14.51 -14.15 8.24
CA ASP A 28 -13.12 -14.05 8.68
C ASP A 28 -12.21 -13.25 7.74
N ARG A 29 -12.66 -12.93 6.51
CA ARG A 29 -11.78 -12.39 5.47
C ARG A 29 -11.81 -10.87 5.29
N GLN A 30 -12.66 -10.12 6.00
CA GLN A 30 -12.72 -8.66 5.86
C GLN A 30 -13.19 -7.95 7.14
N PHE A 31 -12.32 -7.82 8.15
CA PHE A 31 -12.48 -6.77 9.15
C PHE A 31 -11.17 -6.02 9.43
N ALA A 32 -11.18 -4.74 9.08
CA ALA A 32 -10.31 -3.70 9.61
C ALA A 32 -11.21 -2.52 10.04
N PRO A 33 -10.87 -1.72 11.08
CA PRO A 33 -10.20 -2.06 12.33
C PRO A 33 -11.20 -2.52 13.42
N ALA A 34 -10.63 -3.09 14.47
CA ALA A 34 -11.23 -3.74 15.64
C ALA A 34 -12.49 -3.08 16.22
N LEU A 35 -13.54 -3.89 16.31
CA LEU A 35 -14.63 -3.71 17.26
C LEU A 35 -14.03 -4.01 18.65
N ALA A 36 -13.67 -2.96 19.38
CA ALA A 36 -13.17 -3.09 20.75
C ALA A 36 -14.32 -3.57 21.64
N VAL A 37 -14.38 -4.89 21.87
CA VAL A 37 -15.28 -5.47 22.87
C VAL A 37 -14.73 -5.09 24.23
N HIS A 38 -15.38 -4.14 24.90
CA HIS A 38 -15.11 -3.84 26.30
C HIS A 38 -15.47 -5.07 27.13
N GLY A 39 -14.46 -5.79 27.63
CA GLY A 39 -14.67 -6.84 28.63
C GLY A 39 -15.08 -6.19 29.96
N PRO A 40 -15.97 -6.82 30.76
CA PRO A 40 -16.37 -6.26 32.05
C PRO A 40 -15.17 -6.23 33.01
N SER A 41 -14.80 -5.02 33.43
CA SER A 41 -13.81 -4.78 34.50
C SER A 41 -14.35 -5.34 35.82
N ILE A 42 -13.67 -6.31 36.40
CA ILE A 42 -14.08 -7.02 37.63
C ILE A 42 -13.73 -6.18 38.88
N LEU A 43 -14.23 -4.95 38.97
CA LEU A 43 -14.13 -4.17 40.22
C LEU A 43 -15.50 -3.56 40.56
N PRO A 44 -16.05 -3.87 41.75
CA PRO A 44 -17.30 -3.25 42.18
C PRO A 44 -17.02 -1.80 42.60
N HIS A 45 -17.65 -0.84 41.92
CA HIS A 45 -17.76 0.53 42.39
C HIS A 45 -19.06 0.69 43.21
N PRO A 46 -19.03 1.47 44.31
CA PRO A 46 -20.17 1.59 45.20
C PRO A 46 -21.34 2.30 44.51
N HIS A 47 -22.54 1.81 44.81
CA HIS A 47 -23.84 2.31 44.35
C HIS A 47 -23.99 3.83 44.55
N ASP A 48 -23.94 4.57 43.45
CA ASP A 48 -24.81 5.73 43.25
C ASP A 48 -25.92 5.27 42.28
N GLU A 49 -27.14 5.81 42.42
CA GLU A 49 -28.30 5.47 41.59
C GLU A 49 -28.00 5.73 40.09
N GLN A 50 -27.41 4.73 39.44
CA GLN A 50 -27.11 4.75 38.02
C GLN A 50 -28.34 4.26 37.28
N GLU A 51 -29.01 5.17 36.57
CA GLU A 51 -29.85 4.82 35.43
C GLU A 51 -29.11 3.75 34.63
N VAL A 52 -29.66 2.54 34.59
CA VAL A 52 -29.10 1.43 33.83
C VAL A 52 -28.88 1.95 32.41
N PRO A 53 -27.64 2.05 31.89
CA PRO A 53 -27.45 2.37 30.50
C PRO A 53 -27.94 1.12 29.77
N SER A 54 -29.19 1.16 29.30
CA SER A 54 -29.72 0.15 28.40
C SER A 54 -28.70 0.02 27.26
N GLU A 55 -28.01 -1.11 27.18
CA GLU A 55 -27.12 -1.36 26.04
C GLU A 55 -27.94 -1.13 24.78
N PRO A 56 -27.56 -0.18 23.89
CA PRO A 56 -28.39 0.19 22.77
C PRO A 56 -28.60 -1.07 21.95
N SER A 57 -29.86 -1.51 21.90
CA SER A 57 -30.23 -2.71 21.15
C SER A 57 -29.74 -2.51 19.71
N PHE A 58 -29.34 -3.57 19.01
CA PHE A 58 -28.96 -3.45 17.59
C PHE A 58 -30.00 -2.67 16.77
N LEU A 59 -31.28 -2.83 17.12
CA LEU A 59 -32.41 -2.11 16.54
C LEU A 59 -32.44 -0.61 16.91
N ASP A 60 -31.99 -0.23 18.10
CA ASP A 60 -31.93 1.17 18.53
C ASP A 60 -30.93 1.96 17.70
N ASN A 61 -29.83 1.35 17.22
CA ASN A 61 -28.92 2.03 16.31
C ASN A 61 -29.48 2.19 14.90
N VAL A 62 -30.27 1.23 14.40
CA VAL A 62 -30.80 1.25 13.01
C VAL A 62 -31.91 2.28 12.82
N PHE A 63 -32.79 2.45 13.82
CA PHE A 63 -33.89 3.44 13.74
C PHE A 63 -33.43 4.89 13.88
N TRP A 64 -32.28 5.12 14.51
CA TRP A 64 -31.71 6.46 14.70
C TRP A 64 -30.68 6.84 13.62
N MET A 65 -30.45 5.97 12.63
CA MET A 65 -29.60 6.31 11.48
C MET A 65 -30.29 7.34 10.59
N ALA A 66 -29.58 8.44 10.29
CA ALA A 66 -30.05 9.42 9.32
C ALA A 66 -30.15 8.78 7.92
N ALA A 67 -31.38 8.58 7.45
CA ALA A 67 -31.67 8.09 6.10
C ALA A 67 -32.11 9.25 5.18
N PRO A 68 -31.70 9.27 3.90
CA PRO A 68 -32.21 10.24 2.94
C PRO A 68 -33.74 10.16 2.82
N LYS A 69 -34.44 11.22 3.22
CA LYS A 69 -35.91 11.23 3.23
C LYS A 69 -36.55 11.07 1.85
N LYS A 70 -35.87 11.52 0.79
CA LYS A 70 -36.35 11.47 -0.60
C LYS A 70 -35.22 11.12 -1.56
N ARG A 71 -35.56 10.39 -2.63
CA ARG A 71 -34.66 10.15 -3.76
C ARG A 71 -34.37 11.49 -4.48
N ARG A 72 -33.10 11.75 -4.78
CA ARG A 72 -32.71 12.92 -5.59
C ARG A 72 -33.12 12.71 -7.05
N THR A 73 -33.67 13.76 -7.67
CA THR A 73 -34.02 13.73 -9.09
C THR A 73 -32.77 13.71 -9.98
N ILE A 74 -32.96 13.40 -11.25
CA ILE A 74 -31.84 13.31 -12.20
C ILE A 74 -31.24 14.70 -12.47
N GLU A 75 -32.05 15.76 -12.46
CA GLU A 75 -31.61 17.14 -12.65
C GLU A 75 -30.67 17.56 -11.51
N ILE A 76 -31.08 17.35 -10.26
CA ILE A 76 -30.27 17.67 -9.07
C ILE A 76 -28.94 16.92 -9.11
N ASN A 77 -28.97 15.63 -9.46
CA ASN A 77 -27.76 14.83 -9.56
C ASN A 77 -26.84 15.28 -10.70
N ARG A 78 -27.41 15.69 -11.85
CA ARG A 78 -26.63 16.20 -12.99
C ARG A 78 -25.99 17.54 -12.65
N THR A 79 -26.73 18.49 -12.09
CA THR A 79 -26.19 19.79 -11.67
C THR A 79 -25.06 19.60 -10.67
N ARG A 80 -25.26 18.76 -9.64
CA ARG A 80 -24.22 18.46 -8.66
C ARG A 80 -22.98 17.78 -9.27
N ARG A 81 -23.14 16.90 -10.25
CA ARG A 81 -22.00 16.16 -10.86
C ARG A 81 -21.28 16.94 -11.95
N ARG A 82 -21.98 17.82 -12.66
CA ARG A 82 -21.47 18.62 -13.79
C ARG A 82 -21.08 20.03 -13.39
N ASP A 83 -21.08 20.34 -12.10
CA ASP A 83 -20.55 21.59 -11.61
C ASP A 83 -19.07 21.73 -12.03
N PRO A 84 -18.65 22.90 -12.54
CA PRO A 84 -17.28 23.10 -13.02
C PRO A 84 -16.21 22.91 -11.94
N SER A 85 -16.55 23.00 -10.66
CA SER A 85 -15.62 22.68 -9.56
C SER A 85 -15.26 21.19 -9.51
N PHE A 86 -16.17 20.30 -9.93
CA PHE A 86 -15.94 18.85 -9.97
C PHE A 86 -15.43 18.36 -11.34
N MET A 87 -15.44 19.22 -12.35
CA MET A 87 -14.91 18.87 -13.68
C MET A 87 -13.38 18.88 -13.67
N LEU A 88 -12.79 17.95 -14.45
CA LEU A 88 -11.35 17.92 -14.65
C LEU A 88 -10.90 19.17 -15.40
N LYS A 89 -10.02 19.95 -14.78
CA LYS A 89 -9.44 21.15 -15.38
C LYS A 89 -8.46 20.75 -16.48
N VAL A 90 -8.54 21.45 -17.61
CA VAL A 90 -7.60 21.28 -18.72
C VAL A 90 -6.19 21.68 -18.26
N LYS A 91 -5.21 20.83 -18.53
CA LYS A 91 -3.80 21.07 -18.20
C LYS A 91 -3.05 21.55 -19.44
N THR A 92 -2.42 22.73 -19.35
CA THR A 92 -1.68 23.38 -20.46
C THR A 92 -0.15 23.25 -20.33
N ASN A 93 0.30 22.40 -19.41
CA ASN A 93 1.70 22.23 -19.03
C ASN A 93 2.37 21.01 -19.67
N ILE A 94 1.92 20.62 -20.87
CA ILE A 94 2.47 19.49 -21.62
C ILE A 94 3.39 20.06 -22.72
N GLU A 95 4.63 19.57 -22.79
CA GLU A 95 5.64 19.99 -23.76
C GLU A 95 6.37 18.77 -24.35
N PRO A 96 6.87 18.83 -25.59
CA PRO A 96 7.69 17.75 -26.15
C PRO A 96 9.07 17.71 -25.46
N CYS A 97 9.60 16.50 -25.28
CA CYS A 97 10.95 16.28 -24.76
C CYS A 97 12.00 16.61 -25.83
N VAL A 98 13.05 17.33 -25.45
CA VAL A 98 14.16 17.72 -26.35
C VAL A 98 14.93 16.51 -26.87
N GLU A 99 15.10 15.46 -26.06
CA GLU A 99 15.90 14.28 -26.41
C GLU A 99 15.17 13.30 -27.33
N CYS A 100 13.89 13.03 -27.05
CA CYS A 100 13.15 11.93 -27.70
C CYS A 100 11.85 12.35 -28.37
N GLY A 101 11.46 13.62 -28.29
CA GLY A 101 10.21 14.15 -28.87
C GLY A 101 8.91 13.73 -28.17
N HIS A 102 8.96 12.81 -27.19
CA HIS A 102 7.76 12.37 -26.47
C HIS A 102 7.19 13.49 -25.59
N LEU A 103 5.88 13.53 -25.44
CA LEU A 103 5.20 14.48 -24.56
C LEU A 103 5.58 14.22 -23.09
N LYS A 104 6.02 15.27 -22.40
CA LYS A 104 6.28 15.29 -20.97
C LYS A 104 5.55 16.47 -20.32
N GLN A 105 5.45 16.45 -19.00
CA GLN A 105 4.92 17.59 -18.25
C GLN A 105 6.05 18.57 -17.90
N LYS A 106 5.76 19.87 -17.88
CA LYS A 106 6.69 20.91 -17.39
C LYS A 106 7.13 20.59 -15.96
N HIS A 107 8.40 20.83 -15.68
CA HIS A 107 9.06 20.53 -14.39
C HIS A 107 9.08 19.04 -13.98
N ILE A 108 8.79 18.12 -14.91
CA ILE A 108 8.89 16.67 -14.68
C ILE A 108 9.84 16.07 -15.73
N LEU A 109 10.64 15.08 -15.33
CA LEU A 109 11.49 14.32 -16.26
C LEU A 109 10.63 13.57 -17.29
N CYS A 110 11.17 13.36 -18.49
CA CYS A 110 10.48 12.57 -19.49
C CYS A 110 10.35 11.11 -19.03
N GLY A 111 9.13 10.59 -18.99
CA GLY A 111 8.87 9.20 -18.58
C GLY A 111 9.55 8.17 -19.47
N PHE A 112 9.65 8.43 -20.79
CA PHE A 112 10.31 7.53 -21.72
C PHE A 112 11.83 7.47 -21.52
N CYS A 113 12.50 8.63 -21.46
CA CYS A 113 13.93 8.69 -21.19
C CYS A 113 14.26 8.13 -19.81
N TYR A 114 13.45 8.43 -18.80
CA TYR A 114 13.62 7.89 -17.46
C TYR A 114 13.52 6.36 -17.44
N GLU A 115 12.53 5.79 -18.12
CA GLU A 115 12.36 4.33 -18.16
C GLU A 115 13.55 3.63 -18.85
N LYS A 116 14.14 4.24 -19.87
CA LYS A 116 15.38 3.75 -20.51
C LYS A 116 16.54 3.70 -19.50
N ILE A 117 16.75 4.76 -18.73
CA ILE A 117 17.80 4.85 -17.72
C ILE A 117 17.52 3.87 -16.56
N ARG A 118 16.26 3.76 -16.14
CA ARG A 118 15.83 2.84 -15.09
C ARG A 118 16.12 1.39 -15.46
N LYS A 119 15.88 1.00 -16.71
CA LYS A 119 16.20 -0.35 -17.21
C LYS A 119 17.70 -0.63 -17.18
N GLU A 120 18.54 0.28 -17.68
CA GLU A 120 20.00 0.08 -17.67
C GLU A 120 20.55 0.03 -16.24
N THR A 121 20.12 0.95 -15.36
CA THR A 121 20.53 0.96 -13.95
C THR A 121 20.04 -0.26 -13.18
N ALA A 122 18.87 -0.82 -13.51
CA ALA A 122 18.41 -2.08 -12.93
C ALA A 122 19.32 -3.26 -13.31
N LEU A 123 19.80 -3.31 -14.56
CA LEU A 123 20.76 -4.33 -15.00
C LEU A 123 22.10 -4.20 -14.26
N ILE A 124 22.62 -2.97 -14.13
CA ILE A 124 23.85 -2.69 -13.37
C ILE A 124 23.70 -3.13 -11.92
N ARG A 125 22.58 -2.80 -11.27
CA ARG A 125 22.29 -3.25 -9.89
C ARG A 125 22.17 -4.76 -9.78
N GLY A 126 21.59 -5.42 -10.79
CA GLY A 126 21.55 -6.87 -10.87
C GLY A 126 22.94 -7.49 -10.87
N GLN A 127 23.86 -6.90 -11.64
CA GLN A 127 25.24 -7.36 -11.74
C GLN A 127 26.04 -7.11 -10.45
N ILE A 128 25.86 -5.95 -9.81
CA ILE A 128 26.42 -5.66 -8.48
C ILE A 128 25.94 -6.69 -7.46
N LYS A 129 24.64 -7.01 -7.47
CA LYS A 129 24.06 -8.00 -6.55
C LYS A 129 24.65 -9.39 -6.77
N SER A 130 24.87 -9.80 -8.02
CA SER A 130 25.54 -11.05 -8.36
C SER A 130 27.00 -11.09 -7.90
N MET A 131 27.72 -9.98 -7.98
CA MET A 131 29.11 -9.87 -7.50
C MET A 131 29.20 -9.92 -5.96
N GLU A 132 28.29 -9.21 -5.27
CA GLU A 132 28.31 -9.14 -3.80
C GLU A 132 27.85 -10.45 -3.15
N GLY A 133 26.91 -11.16 -3.78
CA GLY A 133 26.45 -12.50 -3.41
C GLY A 133 25.70 -12.62 -2.07
N ARG A 134 25.91 -11.69 -1.15
CA ARG A 134 25.38 -11.69 0.22
C ARG A 134 24.79 -10.32 0.58
N PRO A 135 23.69 -10.27 1.36
CA PRO A 135 23.25 -9.01 1.97
C PRO A 135 24.35 -8.40 2.85
N LEU A 136 24.43 -7.06 2.88
CA LEU A 136 25.37 -6.26 3.68
C LEU A 136 26.86 -6.47 3.34
N ASN A 137 27.17 -6.82 2.09
CA ASN A 137 28.55 -6.97 1.60
C ASN A 137 28.96 -5.78 0.69
N THR A 138 28.74 -4.55 1.15
CA THR A 138 29.09 -3.35 0.39
C THR A 138 30.58 -3.01 0.56
N PRO A 139 31.35 -2.94 -0.53
CA PRO A 139 32.77 -2.58 -0.45
C PRO A 139 32.95 -1.08 -0.18
N ALA A 140 34.09 -0.70 0.40
CA ALA A 140 34.46 0.69 0.67
C ALA A 140 35.13 1.41 -0.52
N GLN A 141 35.12 0.78 -1.70
CA GLN A 141 35.72 1.31 -2.94
C GLN A 141 34.65 1.88 -3.86
N GLU A 142 35.02 2.88 -4.66
CA GLU A 142 34.16 3.43 -5.70
C GLU A 142 33.84 2.40 -6.78
N THR A 143 32.73 2.59 -7.49
CA THR A 143 32.31 1.69 -8.57
C THR A 143 32.48 2.34 -9.93
N LEU A 144 33.09 1.62 -10.86
CA LEU A 144 33.20 2.00 -12.26
C LEU A 144 32.45 0.99 -13.13
N VAL A 145 31.61 1.48 -14.03
CA VAL A 145 30.85 0.65 -14.99
C VAL A 145 31.57 0.64 -16.33
N LEU A 146 31.99 -0.54 -16.78
CA LEU A 146 32.62 -0.74 -18.09
C LEU A 146 31.66 -1.43 -19.04
N TYR A 147 31.63 -0.99 -20.29
CA TYR A 147 30.88 -1.64 -21.37
C TYR A 147 31.81 -2.45 -22.27
N ASP A 148 31.23 -3.18 -23.22
CA ASP A 148 31.98 -3.93 -24.23
C ASP A 148 33.02 -3.02 -24.91
N SER A 149 34.23 -3.53 -25.07
CA SER A 149 35.39 -2.87 -25.72
C SER A 149 35.98 -1.66 -25.00
N GLU A 150 35.62 -1.41 -23.73
CA GLU A 150 36.25 -0.37 -22.91
C GLU A 150 37.29 -0.97 -21.95
N SER A 151 38.50 -0.40 -21.92
CA SER A 151 39.53 -0.75 -20.95
C SER A 151 39.56 0.27 -19.80
N PRO A 152 39.83 -0.16 -18.54
CA PRO A 152 40.00 0.77 -17.42
C PRO A 152 41.12 1.77 -17.69
N TRP A 153 40.90 3.04 -17.35
CA TRP A 153 41.98 4.04 -17.35
C TRP A 153 42.94 3.79 -16.18
N GLU A 154 44.16 4.30 -16.28
CA GLU A 154 45.21 4.09 -15.28
C GLU A 154 44.84 4.63 -13.88
N SER A 155 44.06 5.72 -13.84
CA SER A 155 43.54 6.34 -12.63
C SER A 155 42.40 5.57 -11.95
N ASP A 156 41.75 4.65 -12.66
CA ASP A 156 40.58 3.93 -12.16
C ASP A 156 40.89 2.47 -11.76
N LYS A 157 42.17 2.08 -11.77
CA LYS A 157 42.63 0.73 -11.40
C LYS A 157 42.23 0.33 -9.97
N ASP A 158 42.06 1.29 -9.08
CA ASP A 158 41.73 1.07 -7.67
C ASP A 158 40.21 0.93 -7.41
N LYS A 159 39.37 1.09 -8.44
CA LYS A 159 37.90 1.09 -8.32
C LYS A 159 37.32 -0.30 -8.61
N ARG A 160 36.16 -0.58 -8.01
CA ARG A 160 35.37 -1.79 -8.29
C ARG A 160 34.79 -1.73 -9.70
N ILE A 161 35.24 -2.63 -10.56
CA ILE A 161 34.78 -2.73 -11.95
C ILE A 161 33.49 -3.56 -12.03
N VAL A 162 32.44 -2.98 -12.63
CA VAL A 162 31.19 -3.66 -12.99
C VAL A 162 31.10 -3.71 -14.51
N GLU A 163 31.37 -4.88 -15.08
CA GLU A 163 31.35 -5.08 -16.53
C GLU A 163 29.91 -5.15 -17.07
N ARG A 164 29.69 -4.77 -18.32
CA ARG A 164 28.39 -4.84 -18.99
C ARG A 164 28.57 -5.38 -20.40
N ASN A 165 27.98 -6.56 -20.65
CA ASN A 165 27.96 -7.23 -21.97
C ASN A 165 27.03 -6.51 -22.97
N ARG A 166 27.26 -5.22 -23.21
CA ARG A 166 26.53 -4.39 -24.17
C ARG A 166 27.45 -3.27 -24.64
N LYS A 167 27.19 -2.72 -25.82
CA LYS A 167 27.74 -1.44 -26.26
C LYS A 167 27.27 -0.29 -25.37
N ARG A 168 28.16 0.65 -25.07
CA ARG A 168 27.85 1.85 -24.28
C ARG A 168 26.73 2.68 -24.94
N PRO A 169 25.68 3.06 -24.19
CA PRO A 169 24.67 3.99 -24.70
C PRO A 169 25.22 5.41 -24.90
N SER A 170 24.80 6.09 -25.96
CA SER A 170 25.27 7.45 -26.31
C SER A 170 25.06 8.52 -25.23
N TRP A 171 24.06 8.36 -24.37
CA TRP A 171 23.72 9.29 -23.30
C TRP A 171 24.48 9.04 -21.99
N PHE A 172 25.27 7.97 -21.92
CA PHE A 172 26.04 7.62 -20.72
C PHE A 172 27.52 7.94 -20.95
N SER A 173 27.90 9.19 -20.64
CA SER A 173 29.25 9.70 -20.85
C SER A 173 30.28 9.02 -19.93
N ILE A 174 31.55 9.05 -20.36
CA ILE A 174 32.71 8.53 -19.59
C ILE A 174 33.22 9.60 -18.59
N TYR A 175 32.78 10.85 -18.76
CA TYR A 175 33.20 12.03 -18.00
C TYR A 175 31.99 12.87 -17.61
#